data_AF-A0A124JXZ9-F1
#
_entry.id   AF-A0A124JXZ9-F1
#
_cell.length_a   1.000
_cell.length_b   1.000
_cell.length_c   1.000
_cell.angle_alpha   90.00
_cell.angle_beta   90.00
_cell.angle_gamma   90.00
#
_symmetry.space_group_name_H-M   'P 1'
#
loop_
_entity.id
_entity.type
_entity.pdbx_description
1 polymer ?
#
loop_
_entity_poly.entity_id
_entity_poly.type
_entity_poly.pdbx_seq_one_letter_code
_entity_poly.pdbx_strand_id
1 'polypeptide(L)'
;MNVTTPTLRDPWLASSLINKAIRRGEHDHALMAAEVLHRHRGKGIWRRLCLIAYEDIGIADLGLVQRVTQLAVDREYRQSLGSDLDVIFATVTDMVAAVKDRSADYLICTAHDGRDVDEFRDWCRGQSVEALAAIAADVHVPLERRATAAWCAVATGHGQSFSLGEPLMVLLDAFSDAGLPSSLIEAVLVATRLVREPIILMLPILASAVRQLGLTTSVVEVTPPRVILSGSVPTYCCCRFTATGKAAIRRLVLENDRVSSTIAEFVPDFRAVDVAAVAAFYADGAPIRRRLDWHQSYPLQDMGVHTDMEKVGCPRDGVERIAAVVRDELDHLDDIRCRLLERRPTPPRKPDLFGGEA
;
A
#
# COMPACT_ATOMS: atom_id res chain seq x y z
N MET A 1 13.26 3.53 -38.38
CA MET A 1 12.01 3.78 -37.61
C MET A 1 12.40 4.47 -36.32
N ASN A 2 11.85 5.64 -35.99
CA ASN A 2 12.12 6.30 -34.71
C ASN A 2 11.37 5.58 -33.60
N VAL A 3 12.06 4.68 -32.90
CA VAL A 3 11.54 4.06 -31.67
C VAL A 3 11.40 5.18 -30.64
N THR A 4 10.17 5.54 -30.34
CA THR A 4 9.86 6.47 -29.26
C THR A 4 10.13 5.74 -27.94
N THR A 5 11.24 6.05 -27.28
CA THR A 5 11.56 5.51 -25.96
C THR A 5 10.41 5.80 -24.99
N PRO A 6 9.87 4.80 -24.26
CA PRO A 6 8.82 5.03 -23.29
C PRO A 6 9.26 6.06 -22.24
N THR A 7 8.42 7.08 -22.04
CA THR A 7 8.61 8.11 -21.00
C THR A 7 7.43 8.06 -20.03
N LEU A 8 7.71 8.27 -18.74
CA LEU A 8 6.67 8.30 -17.71
C LEU A 8 5.73 9.51 -17.91
N ARG A 9 4.57 9.27 -18.53
CA ARG A 9 3.53 10.30 -18.75
C ARG A 9 2.17 9.92 -18.18
N ASP A 10 1.99 8.66 -17.80
CA ASP A 10 0.74 8.19 -17.21
C ASP A 10 0.74 8.48 -15.70
N PRO A 11 -0.21 9.28 -15.17
CA PRO A 11 -0.31 9.56 -13.74
C PRO A 11 -0.56 8.30 -12.89
N TRP A 12 -1.13 7.23 -13.46
CA TRP A 12 -1.31 5.96 -12.76
C TRP A 12 0.00 5.20 -12.61
N LEU A 13 0.81 5.13 -13.67
CA LEU A 13 2.17 4.59 -13.59
C LEU A 13 3.04 5.43 -12.65
N ALA A 14 2.97 6.76 -12.70
CA ALA A 14 3.72 7.63 -11.80
C ALA A 14 3.30 7.43 -10.33
N SER A 15 2.00 7.30 -10.04
CA SER A 15 1.49 7.01 -8.69
C SER A 15 1.93 5.63 -8.17
N SER A 16 2.01 4.63 -9.06
CA SER A 16 2.53 3.31 -8.75
C SER A 16 4.04 3.34 -8.50
N LEU A 17 4.78 4.08 -9.33
CA LEU A 17 6.23 4.21 -9.28
C LEU A 17 6.68 4.93 -8.01
N ILE A 18 6.10 6.07 -7.66
CA ILE A 18 6.55 6.85 -6.49
C ILE A 18 6.48 6.05 -5.18
N ASN A 19 5.39 5.31 -4.95
CA ASN A 19 5.23 4.45 -3.77
C ASN A 19 6.32 3.36 -3.75
N LYS A 20 6.48 2.60 -4.85
CA LYS A 20 7.46 1.50 -4.90
C LYS A 20 8.91 1.98 -4.87
N ALA A 21 9.22 3.10 -5.52
CA ALA A 21 10.55 3.68 -5.52
C ALA A 21 10.92 4.17 -4.11
N ILE A 22 10.00 4.82 -3.39
CA ILE A 22 10.19 5.16 -1.96
C ILE A 22 10.43 3.88 -1.15
N ARG A 23 9.55 2.88 -1.27
CA ARG A 23 9.65 1.59 -0.58
C ARG A 23 11.00 0.88 -0.80
N ARG A 24 11.55 0.95 -2.01
CA ARG A 24 12.84 0.34 -2.40
C ARG A 24 14.06 1.22 -2.15
N GLY A 25 13.87 2.49 -1.77
CA GLY A 25 14.97 3.44 -1.62
C GLY A 25 15.60 3.88 -2.96
N GLU A 26 14.81 3.93 -4.03
CA GLU A 26 15.24 4.34 -5.37
C GLU A 26 15.00 5.83 -5.61
N HIS A 27 15.98 6.66 -5.23
CA HIS A 27 15.89 8.12 -5.24
C HIS A 27 15.44 8.72 -6.58
N ASP A 28 16.17 8.45 -7.67
CA ASP A 28 15.95 9.13 -8.95
C ASP A 28 14.59 8.77 -9.57
N HIS A 29 14.17 7.51 -9.45
CA HIS A 29 12.84 7.07 -9.88
C HIS A 29 11.72 7.71 -9.05
N ALA A 30 11.93 7.89 -7.74
CA ALA A 30 10.96 8.55 -6.88
C ALA A 30 10.79 10.03 -7.23
N LEU A 31 11.88 10.77 -7.47
CA LEU A 31 11.83 12.18 -7.88
C LEU A 31 11.17 12.35 -9.26
N MET A 32 11.54 11.52 -10.25
CA MET A 32 10.91 11.52 -11.57
C MET A 32 9.39 11.31 -11.45
N ALA A 33 8.97 10.32 -10.65
CA ALA A 33 7.55 10.03 -10.44
C ALA A 33 6.82 11.17 -9.72
N ALA A 34 7.47 11.79 -8.73
CA ALA A 34 6.93 12.91 -7.98
C ALA A 34 6.70 14.14 -8.88
N GLU A 35 7.65 14.47 -9.76
CA GLU A 35 7.51 15.59 -10.69
C GLU A 35 6.31 15.37 -11.65
N VAL A 36 6.23 14.17 -12.25
CA VAL A 36 5.13 13.81 -13.15
C VAL A 36 3.80 13.87 -12.40
N LEU A 37 3.72 13.29 -11.21
CA LEU A 37 2.48 13.29 -10.43
C LEU A 37 2.07 14.70 -9.98
N HIS A 38 3.02 15.55 -9.61
CA HIS A 38 2.76 16.95 -9.28
C HIS A 38 2.23 17.71 -10.51
N ARG A 39 2.83 17.53 -11.69
CA ARG A 39 2.35 18.15 -12.94
C ARG A 39 0.91 17.75 -13.26
N HIS A 40 0.54 16.49 -13.02
CA HIS A 40 -0.80 15.98 -13.34
C HIS A 40 -1.85 16.24 -12.26
N ARG A 41 -1.47 16.26 -10.98
CA ARG A 41 -2.43 16.32 -9.85
C ARG A 41 -2.25 17.53 -8.94
N GLY A 42 -1.26 18.39 -9.21
CA GLY A 42 -0.95 19.57 -8.40
C GLY A 42 -0.80 19.19 -6.92
N LYS A 43 -1.66 19.77 -6.08
CA LYS A 43 -1.71 19.53 -4.63
C LYS A 43 -2.11 18.11 -4.24
N GLY A 44 -2.74 17.35 -5.14
CA GLY A 44 -3.16 15.97 -4.87
C GLY A 44 -2.01 15.01 -4.54
N ILE A 45 -0.77 15.37 -4.89
CA ILE A 45 0.43 14.61 -4.51
C ILE A 45 0.61 14.52 -2.99
N TRP A 46 0.25 15.57 -2.24
CA TRP A 46 0.42 15.60 -0.79
C TRP A 46 -0.41 14.54 -0.07
N ARG A 47 -1.65 14.31 -0.52
CA ARG A 47 -2.48 13.20 -0.02
C ARG A 47 -1.81 11.85 -0.29
N ARG A 48 -1.16 11.69 -1.45
CA ARG A 48 -0.46 10.45 -1.83
C ARG A 48 0.80 10.24 -0.99
N LEU A 49 1.61 11.28 -0.77
CA LEU A 49 2.80 11.21 0.09
C LEU A 49 2.41 10.91 1.54
N CYS A 50 1.35 11.53 2.04
CA CYS A 50 0.80 11.22 3.37
C CYS A 50 0.41 9.75 3.46
N LEU A 51 -0.36 9.20 2.52
CA LEU A 51 -0.68 7.77 2.50
C LEU A 51 0.58 6.88 2.50
N ILE A 52 1.57 7.18 1.65
CA ILE A 52 2.83 6.41 1.58
C ILE A 52 3.60 6.47 2.91
N ALA A 53 3.57 7.61 3.61
CA ALA A 53 4.22 7.73 4.90
C ALA A 53 3.61 6.76 5.93
N TYR A 54 2.28 6.62 5.98
CA TYR A 54 1.64 5.66 6.88
C TYR A 54 1.78 4.20 6.41
N GLU A 55 1.74 3.96 5.10
CA GLU A 55 1.78 2.62 4.49
C GLU A 55 3.18 2.00 4.49
N ASP A 56 4.22 2.78 4.15
CA ASP A 56 5.55 2.27 3.85
C ASP A 56 6.64 2.72 4.83
N ILE A 57 6.42 3.80 5.59
CA ILE A 57 7.36 4.27 6.63
C ILE A 57 6.85 3.86 8.01
N GLY A 58 5.57 4.13 8.28
CA GLY A 58 4.85 3.61 9.43
C GLY A 58 5.54 3.92 10.76
N ILE A 59 5.63 2.91 11.63
CA ILE A 59 6.27 3.03 12.95
C ILE A 59 7.80 3.14 12.91
N ALA A 60 8.42 2.96 11.74
CA ALA A 60 9.87 3.04 11.61
C ALA A 60 10.41 4.46 11.76
N ASP A 61 9.60 5.48 11.42
CA ASP A 61 9.95 6.89 11.59
C ASP A 61 8.69 7.74 11.81
N LEU A 62 8.16 7.72 13.04
CA LEU A 62 6.98 8.49 13.42
C LEU A 62 7.18 10.00 13.20
N GLY A 63 8.39 10.51 13.40
CA GLY A 63 8.69 11.93 13.20
C GLY A 63 8.55 12.36 11.75
N LEU A 64 9.04 11.53 10.81
CA LEU A 64 8.84 11.76 9.38
C LEU A 64 7.37 11.63 8.99
N VAL A 65 6.63 10.64 9.52
CA VAL A 65 5.18 10.52 9.27
C VAL A 65 4.45 11.80 9.69
N GLN A 66 4.70 12.31 10.90
CA GLN A 66 4.09 13.55 11.39
C GLN A 66 4.45 14.76 10.51
N ARG A 67 5.73 14.88 10.12
CA ARG A 67 6.20 15.96 9.25
C ARG A 67 5.52 15.93 7.88
N VAL A 68 5.40 14.76 7.25
CA VAL A 68 4.72 14.61 5.95
C VAL A 68 3.24 14.97 6.08
N THR A 69 2.58 14.59 7.17
CA THR A 69 1.19 14.98 7.43
C THR A 69 1.04 16.50 7.57
N GLN A 70 1.90 17.15 8.35
CA GLN A 70 1.89 18.61 8.49
C GLN A 70 2.09 19.28 7.13
N LEU A 71 3.13 18.87 6.40
CA LEU A 71 3.41 19.36 5.05
C LEU A 71 2.22 19.11 4.12
N ALA A 72 1.41 18.07 4.30
CA ALA A 72 0.30 17.81 3.42
C ALA A 72 -0.89 18.77 3.60
N VAL A 73 -1.06 19.35 4.79
CA VAL A 73 -2.21 20.22 5.11
C VAL A 73 -1.84 21.70 5.27
N ASP A 74 -0.62 21.99 5.68
CA ASP A 74 -0.18 23.36 5.99
C ASP A 74 0.54 24.00 4.80
N ARG A 75 -0.23 24.77 4.02
CA ARG A 75 0.29 25.46 2.83
C ARG A 75 1.27 26.57 3.19
N GLU A 76 0.99 27.33 4.23
CA GLU A 76 1.80 28.49 4.60
C GLU A 76 3.17 28.02 5.08
N TYR A 77 3.20 26.96 5.88
CA TYR A 77 4.43 26.31 6.28
C TYR A 77 5.24 25.82 5.08
N ARG A 78 4.62 25.12 4.11
CA ARG A 78 5.32 24.72 2.87
C ARG A 78 5.91 25.92 2.11
N GLN A 79 5.14 26.99 1.96
CA GLN A 79 5.58 28.20 1.26
C GLN A 79 6.75 28.91 1.96
N SER A 80 6.85 28.76 3.29
CA SER A 80 8.01 29.27 4.05
C SER A 80 9.30 28.47 3.81
N LEU A 81 9.21 27.24 3.32
CA LEU A 81 10.35 26.35 3.08
C LEU A 81 10.89 26.42 1.64
N GLY A 82 10.09 26.84 0.66
CA GLY A 82 10.50 26.92 -0.74
C GLY A 82 9.33 26.84 -1.72
N SER A 83 9.62 26.56 -2.99
CA SER A 83 8.57 26.25 -3.96
C SER A 83 7.91 24.91 -3.63
N ASP A 84 6.67 24.69 -4.05
CA ASP A 84 5.97 23.40 -3.82
C ASP A 84 6.82 22.22 -4.34
N LEU A 85 7.52 22.38 -5.48
CA LEU A 85 8.33 21.31 -6.05
C LEU A 85 9.61 21.05 -5.24
N ASP A 86 10.27 22.09 -4.73
CA ASP A 86 11.44 21.94 -3.86
C ASP A 86 11.08 21.16 -2.58
N VAL A 87 9.94 21.51 -1.97
CA VAL A 87 9.46 20.83 -0.76
C VAL A 87 9.06 19.39 -1.06
N ILE A 88 8.44 19.11 -2.22
CA ILE A 88 8.12 17.73 -2.66
C ILE A 88 9.41 16.92 -2.81
N PHE A 89 10.43 17.45 -3.49
CA PHE A 89 11.68 16.73 -3.71
C PHE A 89 12.44 16.47 -2.42
N ALA A 90 12.53 17.45 -1.53
CA ALA A 90 13.11 17.26 -0.20
C ALA A 90 12.35 16.18 0.59
N THR A 91 11.01 16.24 0.61
CA THR A 91 10.17 15.26 1.31
C THR A 91 10.37 13.85 0.74
N VAL A 92 10.34 13.70 -0.58
CA VAL A 92 10.54 12.39 -1.22
C VAL A 92 11.95 11.84 -0.96
N THR A 93 12.95 12.70 -0.92
CA THR A 93 14.33 12.32 -0.58
C THR A 93 14.40 11.73 0.84
N ASP A 94 13.80 12.42 1.82
CA ASP A 94 13.72 11.93 3.20
C ASP A 94 12.97 10.59 3.27
N MET A 95 11.84 10.47 2.57
CA MET A 95 11.03 9.25 2.53
C MET A 95 11.78 8.07 1.89
N VAL A 96 12.54 8.30 0.82
CA VAL A 96 13.40 7.31 0.17
C VAL A 96 14.46 6.81 1.17
N ALA A 97 15.11 7.73 1.88
CA ALA A 97 16.16 7.43 2.83
C ALA A 97 15.67 6.74 4.12
N ALA A 98 14.42 6.95 4.52
CA ALA A 98 13.87 6.43 5.78
C ALA A 98 13.95 4.89 5.92
N VAL A 99 13.91 4.41 7.16
CA VAL A 99 13.59 3.00 7.43
C VAL A 99 12.12 2.76 7.09
N LYS A 100 11.79 1.57 6.59
CA LYS A 100 10.45 1.20 6.13
C LYS A 100 9.80 0.22 7.08
N ASP A 101 8.50 0.39 7.31
CA ASP A 101 7.64 -0.58 7.97
C ASP A 101 6.31 -0.63 7.21
N ARG A 102 5.89 -1.83 6.82
CA ARG A 102 4.64 -2.08 6.11
C ARG A 102 3.60 -2.79 6.98
N SER A 103 3.83 -2.84 8.29
CA SER A 103 2.96 -3.57 9.22
C SER A 103 1.53 -3.02 9.21
N ALA A 104 1.36 -1.73 8.92
CA ALA A 104 0.05 -1.11 8.78
C ALA A 104 -0.77 -1.70 7.61
N ASP A 105 -0.13 -1.94 6.46
CA ASP A 105 -0.75 -2.55 5.27
C ASP A 105 -1.22 -3.98 5.56
N TYR A 106 -0.36 -4.78 6.18
CA TYR A 106 -0.70 -6.15 6.55
C TYR A 106 -1.83 -6.20 7.59
N LEU A 107 -1.75 -5.33 8.60
CA LEU A 107 -2.70 -5.30 9.70
C LEU A 107 -4.10 -4.87 9.24
N ILE A 108 -4.21 -3.89 8.33
CA ILE A 108 -5.53 -3.50 7.80
C ILE A 108 -6.14 -4.58 6.92
N CYS A 109 -5.34 -5.26 6.09
CA CYS A 109 -5.82 -6.39 5.29
C CYS A 109 -6.39 -7.48 6.19
N THR A 110 -5.69 -7.86 7.26
CA THR A 110 -6.19 -8.84 8.23
C THR A 110 -7.46 -8.35 8.94
N ALA A 111 -7.48 -7.11 9.42
CA ALA A 111 -8.65 -6.58 10.12
C ALA A 111 -9.92 -6.60 9.25
N HIS A 112 -9.76 -6.27 7.97
CA HIS A 112 -10.85 -6.15 7.01
C HIS A 112 -11.27 -7.47 6.38
N ASP A 113 -10.31 -8.31 5.97
CA ASP A 113 -10.54 -9.49 5.12
C ASP A 113 -10.08 -10.82 5.76
N GLY A 114 -9.41 -10.78 6.91
CA GLY A 114 -8.89 -11.98 7.57
C GLY A 114 -10.02 -12.86 8.09
N ARG A 115 -9.98 -14.16 7.73
CA ARG A 115 -10.98 -15.15 8.15
C ARG A 115 -10.92 -15.45 9.65
N ASP A 116 -9.71 -15.45 10.21
CA ASP A 116 -9.46 -15.73 11.63
C ASP A 116 -10.09 -14.67 12.56
N VAL A 117 -10.49 -13.51 12.02
CA VAL A 117 -11.17 -12.45 12.76
C VAL A 117 -12.63 -12.27 12.34
N ASP A 118 -13.21 -13.13 11.51
CA ASP A 118 -14.60 -13.01 11.03
C ASP A 118 -15.60 -13.05 12.19
N GLU A 119 -15.50 -14.06 13.07
CA GLU A 119 -16.36 -14.18 14.26
C GLU A 119 -16.23 -12.96 15.18
N PHE A 120 -15.01 -12.46 15.35
CA PHE A 120 -14.75 -11.28 16.16
C PHE A 120 -15.32 -10.00 15.52
N ARG A 121 -15.19 -9.87 14.20
CA ARG A 121 -15.77 -8.75 13.43
C ARG A 121 -17.30 -8.75 13.53
N ASP A 122 -17.93 -9.92 13.48
CA ASP A 122 -19.37 -10.06 13.69
C ASP A 122 -19.77 -9.67 15.12
N TRP A 123 -19.01 -10.12 16.12
CA TRP A 123 -19.22 -9.71 17.51
C TRP A 123 -19.10 -8.19 17.71
N CYS A 124 -18.13 -7.55 17.06
CA CYS A 124 -17.92 -6.10 17.11
C CYS A 124 -19.15 -5.29 16.65
N ARG A 125 -19.99 -5.83 15.76
CA ARG A 125 -21.21 -5.14 15.28
C ARG A 125 -22.24 -4.87 16.38
N GLY A 126 -22.21 -5.65 17.46
CA GLY A 126 -23.09 -5.49 18.61
C GLY A 126 -22.52 -4.62 19.73
N GLN A 127 -21.30 -4.09 19.57
CA GLN A 127 -20.60 -3.36 20.62
C GLN A 127 -20.75 -1.85 20.47
N SER A 128 -20.59 -1.12 21.59
CA SER A 128 -20.48 0.34 21.55
C SER A 128 -19.11 0.77 21.03
N VAL A 129 -19.01 2.01 20.55
CA VAL A 129 -17.74 2.58 20.07
C VAL A 129 -16.71 2.61 21.21
N GLU A 130 -17.12 2.95 22.43
CA GLU A 130 -16.25 3.03 23.60
C GLU A 130 -15.66 1.66 23.94
N ALA A 131 -16.45 0.60 23.88
CA ALA A 131 -15.99 -0.77 24.11
C ALA A 131 -14.96 -1.18 23.04
N LEU A 132 -15.21 -0.86 21.77
CA LEU A 132 -14.29 -1.15 20.67
C LEU A 132 -13.00 -0.31 20.79
N ALA A 133 -13.10 0.95 21.18
CA ALA A 133 -11.95 1.83 21.39
C ALA A 133 -11.06 1.34 22.54
N ALA A 134 -11.66 0.89 23.65
CA ALA A 134 -10.94 0.28 24.76
C ALA A 134 -10.15 -0.97 24.32
N ILE A 135 -10.78 -1.84 23.51
CA ILE A 135 -10.12 -3.03 22.95
C ILE A 135 -8.96 -2.64 22.02
N ALA A 136 -9.16 -1.65 21.14
CA ALA A 136 -8.10 -1.19 20.24
C ALA A 136 -6.89 -0.63 21.00
N ALA A 137 -7.13 0.06 22.11
CA ALA A 137 -6.09 0.68 22.94
C ALA A 137 -5.35 -0.32 23.86
N ASP A 138 -5.97 -1.44 24.23
CA ASP A 138 -5.37 -2.43 25.14
C ASP A 138 -4.24 -3.24 24.49
N VAL A 139 -2.99 -3.04 24.94
CA VAL A 139 -1.81 -3.72 24.40
C VAL A 139 -1.72 -5.22 24.73
N HIS A 140 -2.55 -5.72 25.64
CA HIS A 140 -2.61 -7.15 25.96
C HIS A 140 -3.53 -7.92 25.03
N VAL A 141 -4.37 -7.23 24.25
CA VAL A 141 -5.19 -7.84 23.20
C VAL A 141 -4.32 -8.12 21.96
N PRO A 142 -4.49 -9.27 21.27
CA PRO A 142 -3.80 -9.55 20.02
C PRO A 142 -4.01 -8.46 18.95
N LEU A 143 -2.96 -8.15 18.18
CA LEU A 143 -2.93 -7.02 17.24
C LEU A 143 -4.08 -7.05 16.24
N GLU A 144 -4.38 -8.21 15.67
CA GLU A 144 -5.45 -8.41 14.70
C GLU A 144 -6.82 -8.06 15.29
N ARG A 145 -7.08 -8.40 16.55
CA ARG A 145 -8.33 -8.03 17.24
C ARG A 145 -8.38 -6.54 17.56
N ARG A 146 -7.26 -5.95 17.98
CA ARG A 146 -7.17 -4.49 18.20
C ARG A 146 -7.47 -3.73 16.91
N ALA A 147 -6.91 -4.18 15.80
CA ALA A 147 -7.11 -3.60 14.48
C ALA A 147 -8.55 -3.75 13.98
N THR A 148 -9.14 -4.95 14.13
CA THR A 148 -10.55 -5.18 13.81
C THR A 148 -11.47 -4.29 14.65
N ALA A 149 -11.20 -4.15 15.96
CA ALA A 149 -11.99 -3.29 16.84
C ALA A 149 -11.89 -1.81 16.42
N ALA A 150 -10.67 -1.31 16.13
CA ALA A 150 -10.47 0.05 15.63
C ALA A 150 -11.19 0.31 14.31
N TRP A 151 -11.10 -0.64 13.36
CA TRP A 151 -11.82 -0.57 12.10
C TRP A 151 -13.34 -0.55 12.31
N CYS A 152 -13.87 -1.47 13.12
CA CYS A 152 -15.30 -1.55 13.41
C CYS A 152 -15.83 -0.32 14.15
N ALA A 153 -15.03 0.32 15.01
CA ALA A 153 -15.43 1.52 15.74
C ALA A 153 -15.76 2.69 14.80
N VAL A 154 -15.04 2.81 13.68
CA VAL A 154 -15.20 3.91 12.73
C VAL A 154 -15.94 3.53 11.45
N ALA A 155 -16.09 2.24 11.17
CA ALA A 155 -16.80 1.77 9.99
C ALA A 155 -18.31 2.08 10.08
N THR A 156 -18.89 2.56 8.99
CA THR A 156 -20.34 2.75 8.84
C THR A 156 -20.87 1.85 7.74
N GLY A 157 -22.14 1.42 7.88
CA GLY A 157 -22.86 0.65 6.87
C GLY A 157 -22.14 -0.62 6.38
N HIS A 158 -22.28 -1.73 7.11
CA HIS A 158 -21.68 -3.04 6.76
C HIS A 158 -20.18 -2.97 6.37
N GLY A 159 -19.43 -1.98 6.86
CA GLY A 159 -17.99 -1.84 6.56
C GLY A 159 -17.67 -1.12 5.26
N GLN A 160 -18.63 -0.50 4.57
CA GLN A 160 -18.38 0.13 3.26
C GLN A 160 -17.99 1.61 3.34
N SER A 161 -18.16 2.25 4.49
CA SER A 161 -17.92 3.68 4.67
C SER A 161 -17.22 3.98 5.99
N PHE A 162 -16.63 5.17 6.08
CA PHE A 162 -15.75 5.55 7.18
C PHE A 162 -16.31 6.79 7.89
N SER A 163 -16.57 6.70 9.19
CA SER A 163 -17.00 7.82 10.02
C SER A 163 -15.81 8.69 10.40
N LEU A 164 -15.89 9.98 10.06
CA LEU A 164 -14.92 11.00 10.47
C LEU A 164 -15.43 11.85 11.66
N GLY A 165 -16.55 11.44 12.25
CA GLY A 165 -17.24 12.15 13.34
C GLY A 165 -16.82 11.67 14.74
N GLU A 166 -17.79 11.66 15.65
CA GLU A 166 -17.62 11.25 17.05
C GLU A 166 -16.91 9.89 17.24
N PRO A 167 -17.20 8.83 16.46
CA PRO A 167 -16.54 7.55 16.69
C PRO A 167 -15.02 7.57 16.50
N LEU A 168 -14.53 8.39 15.56
CA LEU A 168 -13.09 8.59 15.37
C LEU A 168 -12.47 9.29 16.59
N MET A 169 -13.15 10.28 17.16
CA MET A 169 -12.63 11.00 18.33
C MET A 169 -12.55 10.10 19.55
N VAL A 170 -13.60 9.31 19.84
CA VAL A 170 -13.59 8.33 20.95
C VAL A 170 -12.42 7.35 20.82
N LEU A 171 -12.16 6.84 19.60
CA LEU A 171 -11.03 5.96 19.35
C LEU A 171 -9.67 6.64 19.60
N LEU A 172 -9.51 7.87 19.14
CA LEU A 172 -8.27 8.63 19.33
C LEU A 172 -8.04 9.04 20.79
N ASP A 173 -9.10 9.36 21.52
CA ASP A 173 -9.04 9.65 22.95
C ASP A 173 -8.59 8.40 23.72
N ALA A 174 -9.12 7.21 23.41
CA ALA A 174 -8.66 5.96 24.01
C ALA A 174 -7.17 5.68 23.75
N PHE A 175 -6.67 5.99 22.56
CA PHE A 175 -5.23 5.89 22.26
C PHE A 175 -4.38 6.92 23.02
N SER A 176 -4.89 8.14 23.21
CA SER A 176 -4.27 9.17 24.02
C SER A 176 -4.20 8.74 25.49
N ASP A 177 -5.29 8.19 26.03
CA ASP A 177 -5.37 7.68 27.41
C ASP A 177 -4.43 6.48 27.63
N ALA A 178 -4.19 5.68 26.59
CA ALA A 178 -3.16 4.64 26.58
C ALA A 178 -1.72 5.19 26.49
N GLY A 179 -1.53 6.51 26.55
CA GLY A 179 -0.22 7.15 26.68
C GLY A 179 0.51 7.41 25.36
N LEU A 180 -0.17 7.34 24.21
CA LEU A 180 0.43 7.80 22.96
C LEU A 180 0.65 9.33 22.96
N PRO A 181 1.72 9.84 22.32
CA PRO A 181 1.98 11.28 22.29
C PRO A 181 0.86 12.03 21.57
N SER A 182 0.44 13.17 22.12
CA SER A 182 -0.62 14.02 21.54
C SER A 182 -0.32 14.43 20.09
N SER A 183 0.96 14.71 19.78
CA SER A 183 1.38 15.05 18.41
C SER A 183 1.16 13.91 17.42
N LEU A 184 1.22 12.64 17.85
CA LEU A 184 0.94 11.50 16.98
C LEU A 184 -0.56 11.35 16.75
N ILE A 185 -1.36 11.53 17.81
CA ILE A 185 -2.83 11.50 17.75
C ILE A 185 -3.34 12.60 16.80
N GLU A 186 -2.80 13.81 16.91
CA GLU A 186 -3.12 14.92 16.01
C GLU A 186 -2.79 14.59 14.55
N ALA A 187 -1.58 14.06 14.29
CA ALA A 187 -1.20 13.66 12.94
C ALA A 187 -2.14 12.58 12.38
N VAL A 188 -2.49 11.56 13.17
CA VAL A 188 -3.44 10.50 12.77
C VAL A 188 -4.82 11.08 12.47
N LEU A 189 -5.34 12.01 13.28
CA LEU A 189 -6.61 12.69 13.02
C LEU A 189 -6.60 13.42 11.68
N VAL A 190 -5.57 14.23 11.46
CA VAL A 190 -5.38 15.02 10.24
C VAL A 190 -5.26 14.11 9.03
N ALA A 191 -4.39 13.10 9.10
CA ALA A 191 -4.17 12.14 8.01
C ALA A 191 -5.43 11.33 7.71
N THR A 192 -6.18 10.91 8.73
CA THR A 192 -7.43 10.15 8.55
C THR A 192 -8.46 10.97 7.79
N ARG A 193 -8.59 12.27 8.10
CA ARG A 193 -9.50 13.19 7.37
C ARG A 193 -9.01 13.50 5.96
N LEU A 194 -7.69 13.66 5.79
CA LEU A 194 -7.07 13.97 4.50
C LEU A 194 -7.11 12.78 3.54
N VAL A 195 -6.75 11.58 4.00
CA VAL A 195 -6.55 10.37 3.20
C VAL A 195 -7.81 9.52 3.16
N ARG A 196 -8.64 9.52 4.20
CA ARG A 196 -9.91 8.76 4.26
C ARG A 196 -9.73 7.26 3.96
N GLU A 197 -8.61 6.70 4.39
CA GLU A 197 -8.32 5.26 4.30
C GLU A 197 -8.09 4.73 5.72
N PRO A 198 -8.62 3.56 6.08
CA PRO A 198 -8.50 3.02 7.43
C PRO A 198 -7.09 2.60 7.83
N ILE A 199 -6.19 2.40 6.87
CA ILE A 199 -4.78 2.06 7.12
C ILE A 199 -4.10 3.06 8.07
N ILE A 200 -4.54 4.32 8.07
CA ILE A 200 -4.02 5.38 8.95
C ILE A 200 -4.20 5.02 10.44
N LEU A 201 -5.29 4.31 10.78
CA LEU A 201 -5.61 3.90 12.16
C LEU A 201 -4.78 2.72 12.65
N MET A 202 -4.04 2.05 11.78
CA MET A 202 -3.16 0.95 12.19
C MET A 202 -1.92 1.49 12.91
N LEU A 203 -1.51 2.74 12.62
CA LEU A 203 -0.30 3.32 13.17
C LEU A 203 -0.33 3.47 14.70
N PRO A 204 -1.38 4.03 15.35
CA PRO A 204 -1.48 4.04 16.81
C PRO A 204 -1.38 2.67 17.47
N ILE A 205 -1.99 1.64 16.86
CA ILE A 205 -1.99 0.26 17.39
C ILE A 205 -0.57 -0.31 17.38
N LEU A 206 0.13 -0.15 16.25
CA LEU A 206 1.50 -0.60 16.10
C LEU A 206 2.47 0.20 16.98
N ALA A 207 2.31 1.52 17.06
CA ALA A 207 3.15 2.39 17.88
C ALA A 207 3.02 2.07 19.38
N SER A 208 1.81 1.83 19.86
CA SER A 208 1.57 1.41 21.25
C SER A 208 2.14 0.02 21.53
N ALA A 209 1.99 -0.94 20.61
CA ALA A 209 2.55 -2.28 20.75
C ALA A 209 4.09 -2.26 20.87
N VAL A 210 4.79 -1.56 19.97
CA VAL A 210 6.26 -1.50 20.03
C VAL A 210 6.75 -0.75 21.27
N ARG A 211 6.12 0.38 21.62
CA ARG A 211 6.55 1.21 22.75
C ARG A 211 6.32 0.55 24.10
N GLN A 212 5.13 -0.02 24.34
CA GLN A 212 4.75 -0.51 25.66
C GLN A 212 5.31 -1.91 25.96
N LEU A 213 5.53 -2.72 24.93
CA LEU A 213 6.14 -4.04 25.09
C LEU A 213 7.67 -4.00 25.14
N GLY A 214 8.28 -2.80 25.01
CA GLY A 214 9.73 -2.63 25.08
C GLY A 214 10.48 -3.47 24.05
N LEU A 215 9.88 -3.69 22.87
CA LEU A 215 10.42 -4.61 21.88
C LEU A 215 11.73 -4.06 21.31
N THR A 216 12.74 -4.92 21.24
CA THR A 216 13.97 -4.60 20.53
C THR A 216 13.67 -4.44 19.04
N THR A 217 14.15 -3.34 18.48
CA THR A 217 14.08 -3.10 17.03
C THR A 217 15.47 -3.15 16.42
N SER A 218 15.54 -3.58 15.16
CA SER A 218 16.75 -3.51 14.36
C SER A 218 16.40 -3.07 12.94
N VAL A 219 17.42 -2.76 12.14
CA VAL A 219 17.23 -2.45 10.72
C VAL A 219 17.87 -3.56 9.90
N VAL A 220 17.07 -4.21 9.06
CA VAL A 220 17.52 -5.25 8.15
C VAL A 220 17.54 -4.69 6.73
N GLU A 221 18.67 -4.86 6.04
CA GLU A 221 18.78 -4.52 4.63
C GLU A 221 18.55 -5.76 3.76
N VAL A 222 17.63 -5.63 2.80
CA VAL A 222 17.31 -6.67 1.82
C VAL A 222 17.53 -6.10 0.43
N THR A 223 18.11 -6.89 -0.47
CA THR A 223 18.25 -6.48 -1.87
C THR A 223 16.90 -6.70 -2.57
N PRO A 224 16.22 -5.65 -3.06
CA PRO A 224 15.01 -5.82 -3.83
C PRO A 224 15.31 -6.52 -5.18
N PRO A 225 14.29 -7.06 -5.88
CA PRO A 225 14.46 -7.59 -7.22
C PRO A 225 15.13 -6.60 -8.16
N ARG A 226 15.86 -7.12 -9.14
CA ARG A 226 16.56 -6.31 -10.15
C ARG A 226 15.57 -5.36 -10.85
N VAL A 227 16.02 -4.14 -11.10
CA VAL A 227 15.25 -3.16 -11.86
C VAL A 227 15.45 -3.41 -13.36
N ILE A 228 14.36 -3.75 -14.05
CA ILE A 228 14.31 -3.78 -15.52
C ILE A 228 13.66 -2.49 -16.01
N LEU A 229 14.28 -1.85 -17.01
CA LEU A 229 13.83 -0.58 -17.57
C LEU A 229 13.28 -0.80 -18.99
N SER A 230 12.10 -0.26 -19.26
CA SER A 230 11.62 -0.02 -20.63
C SER A 230 11.75 1.48 -20.91
N GLY A 231 12.83 1.86 -21.59
CA GLY A 231 13.23 3.27 -21.68
C GLY A 231 13.65 3.82 -20.32
N SER A 232 12.97 4.87 -19.84
CA SER A 232 13.22 5.44 -18.50
C SER A 232 12.22 4.93 -17.43
N VAL A 233 11.37 3.97 -17.78
CA VAL A 233 10.27 3.52 -16.91
C VAL A 233 10.60 2.14 -16.34
N PRO A 234 10.73 2.00 -15.00
CA PRO A 234 10.87 0.70 -14.37
C PRO A 234 9.64 -0.18 -14.56
N THR A 235 9.83 -1.42 -14.99
CA THR A 235 8.74 -2.37 -15.28
C THR A 235 7.90 -2.68 -14.05
N TYR A 236 8.48 -2.67 -12.85
CA TYR A 236 7.78 -2.93 -11.58
C TYR A 236 6.64 -1.93 -11.28
N CYS A 237 6.62 -0.77 -11.94
CA CYS A 237 5.50 0.18 -11.83
C CYS A 237 4.22 -0.36 -12.52
N CYS A 238 4.36 -1.31 -13.46
CA CYS A 238 3.27 -2.02 -14.12
C CYS A 238 2.74 -3.15 -13.23
N CYS A 239 2.00 -2.80 -12.18
CA CYS A 239 1.43 -3.73 -11.21
C CYS A 239 -0.09 -3.94 -11.40
N ARG A 240 -0.70 -4.71 -10.49
CA ARG A 240 -2.15 -5.01 -10.50
C ARG A 240 -3.08 -3.78 -10.49
N PHE A 241 -2.56 -2.58 -10.19
CA PHE A 241 -3.34 -1.33 -10.14
C PHE A 241 -3.21 -0.49 -11.42
N THR A 242 -2.41 -0.90 -12.40
CA THR A 242 -2.25 -0.17 -13.67
C THR A 242 -2.78 -1.01 -14.83
N ALA A 243 -3.28 -0.36 -15.88
CA ALA A 243 -3.85 -1.07 -17.03
C ALA A 243 -2.80 -1.96 -17.71
N THR A 244 -1.60 -1.43 -17.93
CA THR A 244 -0.45 -2.18 -18.47
C THR A 244 -0.07 -3.35 -17.58
N GLY A 245 -0.03 -3.18 -16.26
CA GLY A 245 0.29 -4.26 -15.33
C GLY A 245 -0.77 -5.37 -15.33
N LYS A 246 -2.06 -5.03 -15.32
CA LYS A 246 -3.15 -6.01 -15.44
C LYS A 246 -3.07 -6.79 -16.76
N ALA A 247 -2.77 -6.11 -17.87
CA ALA A 247 -2.58 -6.78 -19.15
C ALA A 247 -1.35 -7.70 -19.15
N ALA A 248 -0.24 -7.28 -18.54
CA ALA A 248 0.97 -8.09 -18.42
C ALA A 248 0.72 -9.36 -17.59
N ILE A 249 0.08 -9.24 -16.44
CA ILE A 249 -0.25 -10.38 -15.56
C ILE A 249 -1.17 -11.37 -16.27
N ARG A 250 -2.20 -10.90 -16.99
CA ARG A 250 -3.05 -11.78 -17.81
C ARG A 250 -2.25 -12.55 -18.85
N ARG A 251 -1.33 -11.89 -19.54
CA ARG A 251 -0.45 -12.54 -20.52
C ARG A 251 0.50 -13.53 -19.86
N LEU A 252 1.04 -13.23 -18.68
CA LEU A 252 1.89 -14.17 -17.94
C LEU A 252 1.14 -15.48 -17.67
N VAL A 253 -0.10 -15.39 -17.17
CA VAL A 253 -0.93 -16.58 -16.92
C VAL A 253 -1.24 -17.37 -18.20
N LEU A 254 -1.31 -16.71 -19.36
CA LEU A 254 -1.57 -17.36 -20.65
C LEU A 254 -0.31 -17.90 -21.35
N GLU A 255 0.83 -17.24 -21.18
CA GLU A 255 2.08 -17.50 -21.92
C GLU A 255 3.09 -18.34 -21.12
N ASN A 256 2.91 -18.48 -19.80
CA ASN A 256 3.83 -19.21 -18.93
C ASN A 256 3.18 -20.48 -18.35
N ASP A 257 3.47 -21.63 -18.96
CA ASP A 257 2.92 -22.93 -18.55
C ASP A 257 3.22 -23.29 -17.10
N ARG A 258 4.38 -22.89 -16.58
CA ARG A 258 4.78 -23.19 -15.20
C ARG A 258 3.93 -22.41 -14.20
N VAL A 259 3.70 -21.11 -14.45
CA VAL A 259 2.81 -20.28 -13.62
C VAL A 259 1.37 -20.77 -13.72
N SER A 260 0.87 -21.03 -14.93
CA SER A 260 -0.52 -21.40 -15.16
C SER A 260 -0.87 -22.75 -14.54
N SER A 261 -0.03 -23.78 -14.76
CA SER A 261 -0.21 -25.11 -14.16
C SER A 261 -0.14 -25.06 -12.63
N THR A 262 0.83 -24.34 -12.07
CA THR A 262 0.96 -24.22 -10.60
C THR A 262 -0.28 -23.56 -9.98
N ILE A 263 -0.85 -22.52 -10.61
CA ILE A 263 -2.07 -21.89 -10.11
C ILE A 263 -3.27 -22.83 -10.23
N ALA A 264 -3.41 -23.54 -11.35
CA ALA A 264 -4.52 -24.45 -11.62
C ALA A 264 -4.60 -25.64 -10.65
N GLU A 265 -3.50 -26.01 -9.99
CA GLU A 265 -3.49 -27.03 -8.94
C GLU A 265 -4.28 -26.62 -7.68
N PHE A 266 -4.43 -25.31 -7.43
CA PHE A 266 -5.04 -24.80 -6.19
C PHE A 266 -6.28 -23.93 -6.43
N VAL A 267 -6.37 -23.30 -7.59
CA VAL A 267 -7.29 -22.19 -7.83
C VAL A 267 -8.06 -22.43 -9.14
N PRO A 268 -9.40 -22.24 -9.17
CA PRO A 268 -10.17 -22.38 -10.40
C PRO A 268 -9.79 -21.29 -11.41
N ASP A 269 -9.87 -21.61 -12.71
CA ASP A 269 -9.42 -20.76 -13.83
C ASP A 269 -9.93 -19.31 -13.75
N PHE A 270 -11.18 -19.10 -13.35
CA PHE A 270 -11.78 -17.76 -13.28
C PHE A 270 -11.15 -16.83 -12.23
N ARG A 271 -10.35 -17.38 -11.30
CA ARG A 271 -9.59 -16.63 -10.27
C ARG A 271 -8.09 -16.55 -10.56
N ALA A 272 -7.59 -17.28 -11.55
CA ALA A 272 -6.15 -17.41 -11.80
C ALA A 272 -5.43 -16.07 -11.97
N VAL A 273 -6.06 -15.13 -12.70
CA VAL A 273 -5.49 -13.80 -12.93
C VAL A 273 -5.44 -12.95 -11.66
N ASP A 274 -6.47 -13.03 -10.81
CA ASP A 274 -6.52 -12.25 -9.55
C ASP A 274 -5.45 -12.75 -8.57
N VAL A 275 -5.29 -14.07 -8.46
CA VAL A 275 -4.24 -14.71 -7.65
C VAL A 275 -2.85 -14.38 -8.18
N ALA A 276 -2.62 -14.51 -9.49
CA ALA A 276 -1.36 -14.11 -10.11
C ALA A 276 -1.04 -12.63 -9.88
N ALA A 277 -2.06 -11.76 -9.85
CA ALA A 277 -1.89 -10.34 -9.61
C ALA A 277 -1.45 -10.01 -8.18
N VAL A 278 -1.97 -10.73 -7.17
CA VAL A 278 -1.54 -10.62 -5.78
C VAL A 278 -0.13 -11.20 -5.61
N ALA A 279 0.13 -12.39 -6.16
CA ALA A 279 1.45 -13.02 -6.13
C ALA A 279 2.53 -12.14 -6.78
N ALA A 280 2.25 -11.55 -7.94
CA ALA A 280 3.17 -10.62 -8.61
C ALA A 280 3.41 -9.35 -7.79
N PHE A 281 2.40 -8.86 -7.06
CA PHE A 281 2.60 -7.76 -6.12
C PHE A 281 3.58 -8.15 -5.00
N TYR A 282 3.46 -9.34 -4.43
CA TYR A 282 4.37 -9.78 -3.36
C TYR A 282 5.77 -10.15 -3.84
N ALA A 283 5.89 -10.65 -5.07
CA ALA A 283 7.18 -10.96 -5.68
C ALA A 283 7.98 -9.69 -6.04
N ASP A 284 7.30 -8.65 -6.52
CA ASP A 284 7.95 -7.50 -7.15
C ASP A 284 7.55 -6.16 -6.52
N GLY A 285 6.27 -5.92 -6.26
CA GLY A 285 5.80 -4.65 -5.68
C GLY A 285 6.11 -4.45 -4.18
N ALA A 286 6.07 -5.52 -3.39
CA ALA A 286 6.14 -5.50 -1.94
C ALA A 286 7.55 -5.41 -1.30
N PRO A 287 8.64 -5.92 -1.91
CA PRO A 287 9.97 -5.87 -1.33
C PRO A 287 10.39 -4.47 -0.87
N ILE A 288 11.00 -4.42 0.32
CA ILE A 288 11.53 -3.22 0.99
C ILE A 288 13.04 -3.36 1.15
N ARG A 289 13.78 -2.27 0.90
CA ARG A 289 15.25 -2.31 1.00
C ARG A 289 15.75 -2.20 2.43
N ARG A 290 15.29 -1.20 3.18
CA ARG A 290 15.69 -0.93 4.57
C ARG A 290 14.49 -1.12 5.47
N ARG A 291 14.37 -2.28 6.11
CA ARG A 291 13.21 -2.68 6.88
C ARG A 291 13.45 -2.48 8.38
N LEU A 292 12.45 -1.94 9.09
CA LEU A 292 12.38 -2.08 10.54
C LEU A 292 12.03 -3.52 10.87
N ASP A 293 12.95 -4.20 11.53
CA ASP A 293 12.70 -5.53 12.09
C ASP A 293 12.39 -5.43 13.58
N TRP A 294 11.31 -6.10 13.97
CA TRP A 294 10.80 -6.18 15.31
C TRP A 294 10.00 -7.49 15.45
N HIS A 295 9.80 -7.96 16.68
CA HIS A 295 9.33 -9.32 16.98
C HIS A 295 8.11 -9.80 16.16
N GLN A 296 7.12 -8.96 15.87
CA GLN A 296 5.92 -9.36 15.11
C GLN A 296 5.94 -8.94 13.64
N SER A 297 7.03 -8.32 13.14
CA SER A 297 7.07 -7.79 11.77
C SER A 297 6.91 -8.91 10.72
N TYR A 298 7.57 -10.05 10.90
CA TYR A 298 7.48 -11.19 9.98
C TYR A 298 6.16 -11.97 10.13
N PRO A 299 5.70 -12.33 11.35
CA PRO A 299 4.38 -12.92 11.53
C PRO A 299 3.24 -12.08 10.94
N LEU A 300 3.27 -10.75 11.12
CA LEU A 300 2.26 -9.87 10.50
C LEU A 300 2.33 -9.87 8.98
N GLN A 301 3.55 -9.85 8.41
CA GLN A 301 3.72 -9.96 6.97
C GLN A 301 3.13 -11.26 6.43
N ASP A 302 3.46 -12.39 7.06
CA ASP A 302 2.96 -13.71 6.67
C ASP A 302 1.42 -13.73 6.68
N MET A 303 0.83 -13.29 7.80
CA MET A 303 -0.61 -13.17 7.96
C MET A 303 -1.26 -12.27 6.90
N GLY A 304 -0.66 -11.12 6.59
CA GLY A 304 -1.14 -10.20 5.57
C GLY A 304 -1.09 -10.78 4.15
N VAL A 305 0.02 -11.45 3.79
CA VAL A 305 0.18 -12.15 2.51
C VAL A 305 -0.88 -13.23 2.34
N HIS A 306 -1.06 -14.06 3.37
CA HIS A 306 -2.08 -15.11 3.36
C HIS A 306 -3.49 -14.52 3.24
N THR A 307 -3.82 -13.49 4.02
CA THR A 307 -5.12 -12.82 3.96
C THR A 307 -5.43 -12.31 2.55
N ASP A 308 -4.49 -11.60 1.93
CA ASP A 308 -4.67 -11.05 0.58
C ASP A 308 -4.88 -12.13 -0.48
N MET A 309 -4.14 -13.23 -0.38
CA MET A 309 -4.24 -14.37 -1.30
C MET A 309 -5.54 -15.14 -1.11
N GLU A 310 -5.96 -15.38 0.13
CA GLU A 310 -7.23 -16.03 0.45
C GLU A 310 -8.45 -15.21 0.01
N LYS A 311 -8.37 -13.88 0.13
CA LYS A 311 -9.40 -12.95 -0.36
C LYS A 311 -9.67 -13.09 -1.86
N VAL A 312 -8.64 -13.37 -2.66
CA VAL A 312 -8.76 -13.60 -4.11
C VAL A 312 -9.01 -15.07 -4.47
N GLY A 313 -9.21 -15.94 -3.47
CA GLY A 313 -9.62 -17.33 -3.63
C GLY A 313 -8.47 -18.35 -3.66
N CYS A 314 -7.25 -17.98 -3.29
CA CYS A 314 -6.16 -18.93 -3.12
C CYS A 314 -6.29 -19.67 -1.78
N PRO A 315 -6.31 -21.02 -1.74
CA PRO A 315 -6.24 -21.75 -0.48
C PRO A 315 -4.86 -21.56 0.18
N ARG A 316 -4.81 -21.72 1.51
CA ARG A 316 -3.62 -21.43 2.33
C ARG A 316 -2.37 -22.21 1.91
N ASP A 317 -2.55 -23.48 1.53
CA ASP A 317 -1.50 -24.39 1.07
C ASP A 317 -0.96 -24.05 -0.33
N GLY A 318 -1.71 -23.28 -1.13
CA GLY A 318 -1.27 -22.79 -2.43
C GLY A 318 -0.44 -21.50 -2.39
N VAL A 319 -0.52 -20.73 -1.29
CA VAL A 319 0.03 -19.36 -1.22
C VAL A 319 1.53 -19.33 -1.49
N GLU A 320 2.32 -20.11 -0.73
CA GLU A 320 3.78 -20.11 -0.85
C GLU A 320 4.24 -20.58 -2.22
N ARG A 321 3.63 -21.65 -2.74
CA ARG A 321 4.01 -22.26 -4.01
C ARG A 321 3.69 -21.35 -5.19
N ILE A 322 2.53 -20.71 -5.19
CA ILE A 322 2.15 -19.74 -6.23
C ILE A 322 3.02 -18.46 -6.14
N ALA A 323 3.26 -17.94 -4.94
CA ALA A 323 4.13 -16.78 -4.77
C ALA A 323 5.57 -17.08 -5.22
N ALA A 324 6.08 -18.28 -4.93
CA ALA A 324 7.40 -18.72 -5.35
C ALA A 324 7.52 -18.84 -6.87
N VAL A 325 6.58 -19.52 -7.55
CA VAL A 325 6.65 -19.65 -9.02
C VAL A 325 6.54 -18.30 -9.72
N VAL A 326 5.69 -17.37 -9.24
CA VAL A 326 5.60 -16.03 -9.83
C VAL A 326 6.89 -15.23 -9.58
N ARG A 327 7.55 -15.42 -8.44
CA ARG A 327 8.85 -14.81 -8.14
C ARG A 327 9.96 -15.32 -9.06
N ASP A 328 10.00 -16.63 -9.30
CA ASP A 328 10.96 -17.25 -10.21
C ASP A 328 10.77 -16.78 -11.65
N GLU A 329 9.55 -16.41 -12.03
CA GLU A 329 9.15 -16.05 -13.39
C GLU A 329 9.01 -14.51 -13.59
N LEU A 330 9.62 -13.72 -12.70
CA LEU A 330 9.60 -12.25 -12.81
C LEU A 330 10.25 -11.73 -14.09
N ASP A 331 11.33 -12.36 -14.55
CA ASP A 331 11.99 -11.98 -15.80
C ASP A 331 11.03 -12.10 -17.00
N HIS A 332 10.23 -13.17 -17.06
CA HIS A 332 9.21 -13.32 -18.11
C HIS A 332 8.09 -12.28 -17.97
N LEU A 333 7.66 -11.96 -16.74
CA LEU A 333 6.70 -10.88 -16.52
C LEU A 333 7.25 -9.53 -16.98
N ASP A 334 8.53 -9.24 -16.72
CA ASP A 334 9.19 -8.00 -17.14
C ASP A 334 9.35 -7.91 -18.65
N ASP A 335 9.69 -9.02 -19.33
CA ASP A 335 9.69 -9.09 -20.79
C ASP A 335 8.32 -8.75 -21.38
N ILE A 336 7.24 -9.27 -20.79
CA ILE A 336 5.86 -8.95 -21.20
C ILE A 336 5.58 -7.45 -20.98
N ARG A 337 5.97 -6.89 -19.83
CA ARG A 337 5.77 -5.46 -19.50
C ARG A 337 6.52 -4.55 -20.48
N CYS A 338 7.78 -4.87 -20.81
CA CYS A 338 8.55 -4.16 -21.82
C CYS A 338 7.84 -4.15 -23.18
N ARG A 339 7.41 -5.33 -23.67
CA ARG A 339 6.65 -5.44 -24.93
C ARG A 339 5.37 -4.59 -24.93
N LEU A 340 4.69 -4.47 -23.78
CA LEU A 340 3.46 -3.69 -23.66
C LEU A 340 3.71 -2.17 -23.55
N LEU A 341 4.81 -1.75 -22.91
CA LEU A 341 5.19 -0.33 -22.79
C LEU A 341 5.72 0.24 -24.12
N GLU A 342 6.40 -0.59 -24.92
CA GLU A 342 6.92 -0.21 -26.23
C GLU A 342 5.84 -0.10 -27.31
N ARG A 343 4.71 -0.81 -27.12
CA ARG A 343 3.55 -0.65 -27.98
C ARG A 343 3.03 0.78 -27.82
N ARG A 344 3.07 1.54 -28.91
CA ARG A 344 2.40 2.85 -28.96
C ARG A 344 0.96 2.65 -28.47
N PRO A 345 0.48 3.44 -27.51
CA PRO A 345 -0.93 3.39 -27.15
C PRO A 345 -1.70 3.65 -28.45
N THR A 346 -2.49 2.65 -28.88
CA THR A 346 -3.49 2.89 -29.91
C THR A 346 -4.30 4.06 -29.36
N PRO A 347 -4.38 5.21 -30.04
CA PRO A 347 -5.17 6.32 -29.55
C PRO A 347 -6.55 5.76 -29.18
N PRO A 348 -7.10 6.12 -28.00
CA PRO A 348 -8.41 5.62 -27.61
C PRO A 348 -9.32 5.81 -28.81
N ARG A 349 -9.95 4.72 -29.29
CA ARG A 349 -10.97 4.83 -30.33
C ARG A 349 -11.89 5.94 -29.84
N LYS A 350 -11.99 7.03 -30.60
CA LYS A 350 -13.01 8.05 -30.31
C LYS A 350 -14.31 7.25 -30.15
N PRO A 351 -15.04 7.39 -29.05
CA PRO A 351 -16.38 6.81 -28.99
C PRO A 351 -17.08 7.27 -30.26
N ASP A 352 -17.64 6.35 -31.03
CA ASP A 352 -18.44 6.67 -32.20
C ASP A 352 -19.61 7.54 -31.71
N LEU A 353 -19.41 8.85 -31.72
CA LEU A 353 -20.38 9.85 -31.28
C LEU A 353 -21.47 10.09 -32.34
N PHE A 354 -21.50 9.29 -33.41
CA PHE A 354 -22.51 9.34 -34.44
C PHE A 354 -22.83 7.93 -34.95
N GLY A 355 -23.63 7.21 -34.18
CA GLY A 355 -24.50 6.15 -34.67
C GLY A 355 -25.96 6.62 -34.67
N GLY A 356 -26.26 7.66 -35.46
CA GLY A 356 -27.58 7.82 -36.09
C GLY A 356 -27.48 7.20 -37.48
N GLU A 357 -28.50 6.64 -38.11
CA GLU A 357 -29.94 6.54 -37.89
C GLU A 357 -30.41 5.28 -38.64
N ALA A 358 -31.47 4.63 -38.14
CA ALA A 358 -32.67 4.25 -38.90
C ALA A 358 -33.70 3.67 -37.91
#